data_AF-A0A950B7Q3-F1
#
_entry.id   AF-A0A950B7Q3-F1
#
_cell.length_a   1.000
_cell.length_b   1.000
_cell.length_c   1.000
_cell.angle_alpha   90.00
_cell.angle_beta   90.00
_cell.angle_gamma   90.00
#
_symmetry.space_group_name_H-M   'P 1'
#
loop_
_entity.id
_entity.type
_entity.pdbx_description
1 polymer ?
#
loop_
_entity_poly.entity_id
_entity_poly.type
_entity_poly.pdbx_seq_one_letter_code
_entity_poly.pdbx_strand_id
1 'polypeptide(L)' 'MSRRAHLPSGLSRGLELLIDADWSPQQAFAVFELLSDLRARIWMRYGVELHELIREQRSPPTDAEIDDLEGGF' A
#
# COMPACT_ATOMS: atom_id res chain seq x y z
N MET A 1 11.78 24.09 -3.45
CA MET A 1 10.45 23.56 -3.80
C MET A 1 10.55 22.03 -3.86
N SER A 2 10.27 21.33 -2.76
CA SER A 2 10.33 19.86 -2.76
C SER A 2 9.13 19.31 -3.54
N ARG A 3 9.39 18.64 -4.66
CA ARG A 3 8.37 17.85 -5.36
C ARG A 3 7.94 16.74 -4.41
N ARG A 4 6.69 16.74 -4.00
CA ARG A 4 6.09 15.60 -3.28
C ARG A 4 6.21 14.39 -4.21
N ALA A 5 7.16 13.51 -3.92
CA ALA A 5 7.28 12.25 -4.60
C ALA A 5 6.02 11.44 -4.27
N HIS A 6 5.16 11.22 -5.25
CA HIS A 6 4.06 10.27 -5.10
C HIS A 6 4.69 8.90 -4.90
N LEU A 7 4.61 8.38 -3.67
CA LEU A 7 5.00 7.01 -3.39
C LEU A 7 4.11 6.08 -4.24
N PRO A 8 4.65 4.98 -4.80
CA PRO A 8 3.90 4.04 -5.63
C PRO A 8 2.71 3.39 -4.91
N SER A 9 2.63 3.54 -3.58
CA SER A 9 1.48 3.15 -2.77
C SER A 9 0.28 4.10 -2.87
N GLY A 10 0.38 5.24 -3.59
CA GLY A 10 -0.71 6.22 -3.72
C GLY A 10 -1.01 7.02 -2.45
N LEU A 11 -0.28 6.76 -1.35
CA LEU A 11 -0.49 7.40 -0.05
C LEU A 11 0.18 8.78 -0.01
N SER A 12 -0.60 9.80 0.33
CA SER A 12 -0.12 11.19 0.51
C SER A 12 0.54 11.43 1.88
N ARG A 13 0.56 10.42 2.77
CA ARG A 13 1.19 10.45 4.12
C ARG A 13 2.01 9.18 4.39
N GLY A 14 2.77 8.71 3.40
CA GLY A 14 3.68 7.58 3.56
C GLY A 14 5.04 7.99 4.16
N LEU A 15 5.82 7.00 4.59
CA LEU A 15 7.23 7.20 4.93
C LEU A 15 8.00 7.46 3.63
N GLU A 16 8.75 8.56 3.57
CA GLU A 16 9.60 8.86 2.42
C GLU A 16 10.84 7.95 2.47
N LEU A 17 10.81 6.85 1.70
CA LEU A 17 11.92 5.92 1.56
C LEU A 17 12.81 6.38 0.40
N LEU A 18 13.73 7.31 0.68
CA LEU A 18 14.76 7.71 -0.28
C LEU A 18 15.82 6.61 -0.38
N ILE A 19 16.07 6.14 -1.60
CA ILE A 19 17.19 5.26 -1.90
C ILE A 19 18.30 6.11 -2.49
N ASP A 20 19.49 6.02 -1.92
CA ASP A 20 20.67 6.69 -2.45
C ASP A 20 21.09 6.03 -3.77
N ALA A 21 21.42 6.84 -4.77
CA ALA A 21 21.84 6.35 -6.08
C ALA A 21 23.22 5.67 -6.03
N ASP A 22 24.02 5.96 -5.01
CA ASP A 22 25.38 5.45 -4.86
C ASP A 22 25.46 4.17 -3.99
N TRP A 23 24.33 3.54 -3.68
CA TRP A 23 24.34 2.27 -2.96
C TRP A 23 25.06 1.17 -3.73
N SER A 24 25.90 0.42 -3.01
CA SER A 24 26.41 -0.84 -3.54
C SER A 24 25.28 -1.89 -3.63
N PRO A 25 25.41 -2.89 -4.52
CA PRO A 25 24.45 -3.99 -4.59
C PRO A 25 24.24 -4.69 -3.24
N GLN A 26 25.29 -4.81 -2.42
CA GLN A 26 25.22 -5.42 -1.10
C GLN A 26 24.41 -4.57 -0.10
N GLN A 27 24.56 -3.23 -0.16
CA GLN A 27 23.76 -2.33 0.67
C GLN A 27 22.28 -2.39 0.29
N ALA A 28 21.98 -2.37 -1.02
CA ALA A 28 20.62 -2.51 -1.51
C ALA A 28 19.99 -3.85 -1.08
N PHE A 29 20.77 -4.94 -1.14
CA PHE A 29 20.32 -6.26 -0.70
C PHE A 29 20.06 -6.31 0.81
N ALA A 30 20.94 -5.77 1.64
CA ALA A 30 20.74 -5.74 3.09
C ALA A 30 19.46 -4.96 3.49
N VAL A 31 19.18 -3.84 2.81
CA VAL A 31 17.93 -3.10 3.03
C VAL A 31 16.72 -3.87 2.56
N PHE A 32 16.82 -4.58 1.42
CA PHE A 32 15.74 -5.45 0.93
C PHE A 32 15.39 -6.56 1.93
N GLU A 33 16.41 -7.18 2.55
CA GLU A 33 16.22 -8.18 3.60
C GLU A 33 15.56 -7.55 4.84
N LEU A 34 16.04 -6.39 5.29
CA LEU A 34 15.47 -5.67 6.42
C LEU A 34 13.97 -5.35 6.21
N LEU A 35 13.60 -4.88 5.02
CA LEU A 35 12.21 -4.59 4.66
C LEU A 35 11.36 -5.86 4.64
N SER A 36 11.93 -6.98 4.18
CA SER A 36 11.25 -8.28 4.17
C SER A 36 10.96 -8.77 5.59
N ASP A 37 11.93 -8.66 6.50
CA ASP A 37 11.78 -9.02 7.90
C ASP A 37 10.78 -8.12 8.63
N LEU A 38 10.86 -6.81 8.39
CA LEU A 38 9.91 -5.85 8.96
C LEU A 38 8.48 -6.17 8.51
N ARG A 39 8.29 -6.44 7.21
CA ARG A 39 6.99 -6.86 6.66
C ARG A 39 6.49 -8.13 7.34
N ALA A 40 7.34 -9.14 7.51
CA ALA A 40 6.97 -10.38 8.17
C ALA A 40 6.51 -10.15 9.63
N ARG A 41 7.21 -9.29 10.38
CA ARG A 41 6.83 -8.94 11.75
C ARG A 41 5.52 -8.17 11.84
N ILE A 42 5.29 -7.22 10.92
CA ILE A 42 4.02 -6.49 10.84
C ILE A 42 2.89 -7.48 10.57
N TRP A 43 3.06 -8.39 9.61
CA TRP A 43 2.06 -9.39 9.27
C TRP A 43 1.77 -10.35 10.43
N MET A 44 2.80 -10.78 11.16
CA MET A 44 2.63 -11.63 12.34
C MET A 44 1.78 -10.96 13.42
N ARG A 45 1.91 -9.64 13.57
CA ARG A 45 1.24 -8.87 14.64
C ARG A 45 -0.15 -8.38 14.25
N TYR A 46 -0.35 -8.01 12.99
CA TYR A 46 -1.56 -7.32 12.52
C TYR A 46 -2.21 -8.01 11.32
N GLY A 47 -1.90 -9.28 11.07
CA GLY A 47 -2.28 -9.98 9.84
C GLY A 47 -3.79 -10.05 9.63
N VAL A 48 -4.56 -10.19 10.70
CA VAL A 48 -6.03 -10.26 10.62
C VAL A 48 -6.60 -8.88 10.26
N GLU A 49 -6.17 -7.84 10.96
CA GLU A 49 -6.62 -6.47 10.74
C GLU A 49 -6.22 -5.97 9.34
N LEU A 50 -5.01 -6.31 8.90
CA LEU A 50 -4.55 -6.00 7.55
C LEU A 50 -5.36 -6.76 6.49
N HIS A 51 -5.71 -8.01 6.74
CA HIS A 51 -6.51 -8.79 5.81
C HIS A 51 -7.90 -8.18 5.60
N GLU A 52 -8.60 -7.81 6.68
CA GLU A 52 -9.91 -7.15 6.59
C GLU A 52 -9.79 -5.77 5.92
N LEU A 53 -8.79 -4.97 6.28
CA LEU A 53 -8.57 -3.65 5.68
C LEU A 53 -8.29 -3.75 4.16
N ILE A 54 -7.51 -4.75 3.73
CA ILE A 54 -7.25 -5.00 2.31
C ILE A 54 -8.53 -5.45 1.61
N ARG A 55 -9.33 -6.29 2.25
CA ARG A 55 -10.62 -6.75 1.71
C ARG A 55 -11.56 -5.58 1.50
N GLU A 56 -11.72 -4.71 2.49
CA GLU A 56 -12.57 -3.51 2.40
C GLU A 56 -12.12 -2.58 1.27
N GLN A 57 -10.82 -2.29 1.16
CA GLN A 57 -10.31 -1.39 0.10
C GLN A 57 -10.42 -1.97 -1.31
N ARG A 58 -10.41 -3.31 -1.45
CA ARG A 58 -10.49 -4.00 -2.74
C ARG A 58 -11.89 -4.51 -3.05
N SER A 59 -12.83 -4.34 -2.14
CA SER A 59 -14.23 -4.67 -2.41
C SER A 59 -14.73 -3.68 -3.46
N PRO A 60 -15.33 -4.15 -4.56
CA PRO A 60 -15.97 -3.24 -5.51
C PRO A 60 -17.04 -2.41 -4.76
N PRO A 61 -17.29 -1.16 -5.18
CA PRO A 61 -18.44 -0.42 -4.67
C PRO A 61 -19.66 -1.32 -4.86
N THR A 62 -20.37 -1.59 -3.77
CA THR A 62 -21.52 -2.50 -3.78
C THR A 62 -22.56 -1.97 -4.77
N ASP A 63 -23.05 -2.80 -5.68
CA ASP A 63 -24.06 -2.52 -6.74
C ASP A 63 -25.40 -1.95 -6.22
N ALA A 64 -25.51 -1.58 -4.95
CA ALA A 64 -26.69 -0.99 -4.34
C ALA A 64 -27.03 0.42 -4.88
N GLU A 65 -26.19 1.01 -5.74
CA GLU A 65 -26.50 2.27 -6.45
C GLU A 65 -26.93 2.07 -7.92
N ILE A 66 -26.99 0.84 -8.43
CA ILE A 66 -27.41 0.59 -9.83
C ILE A 66 -28.94 0.40 -9.95
N ASP A 67 -29.64 0.08 -8.86
CA ASP A 67 -31.10 -0.15 -8.88
C ASP A 67 -31.93 1.14 -9.02
N ASP A 68 -31.37 2.32 -8.74
CA ASP A 68 -32.08 3.61 -8.88
C ASP A 68 -32.16 4.11 -10.35
N LEU A 69 -31.57 3.40 -11.32
CA LEU A 69 -31.54 3.79 -12.74
C LEU A 69 -32.37 2.92 -13.69
N GLU A 70 -33.14 1.93 -13.20
CA GLU A 70 -34.03 1.09 -14.02
C GLU A 70 -35.53 1.27 -13.68
N GLY A 71 -35.95 2.49 -13.32
CA GLY A 71 -37.33 2.81 -12.94
C GLY A 71 -38.13 3.67 -13.93
N GLY A 72 -37.76 3.78 -15.21
CA GLY A 72 -38.50 4.66 -16.13
C GLY A 72 -38.27 4.44 -17.61
N PHE A 73 -39.05 3.52 -18.20
CA PHE A 73 -39.57 3.61 -19.57
C PHE A 73 -40.95 2.94 -19.64
#